data_AF-A0A9X0P3G7-F1
#
_entry.id   AF-A0A9X0P3G7-F1
#
_cell.length_a   1.000
_cell.length_b   1.000
_cell.length_c   1.000
_cell.angle_alpha   90.00
_cell.angle_beta   90.00
_cell.angle_gamma   90.00
#
_symmetry.space_group_name_H-M   'P 1'
#
loop_
_entity.id
_entity.type
_entity.pdbx_description
1 polymer ?
#
loop_
_entity_poly.entity_id
_entity_poly.type
_entity_poly.pdbx_seq_one_letter_code
_entity_poly.pdbx_strand_id
1 'polypeptide(L)'
;MRMARFRAFTAGIDAEDILQEAILRTLTSRSCPAGLKMEYFLMAVMRSIASAIIARRKRDEARYCSELDLVVSPVAPDEACEIAERSDAWRQAFDDVVAGSSEIERVVDGIDQGLCGKALAEFANTDLARLASVRKTIKRRAARACAYLRV
;
A
#
# COMPACT_ATOMS: atom_id res chain seq x y z
N MET A 1 1.65 -6.16 14.32
CA MET A 1 2.37 -5.03 13.67
C MET A 1 1.35 -4.14 12.93
N ARG A 2 1.28 -2.81 13.14
CA ARG A 2 0.22 -1.97 12.51
C ARG A 2 0.24 -2.00 10.97
N MET A 3 1.43 -2.14 10.38
CA MET A 3 1.60 -2.21 8.92
C MET A 3 1.06 -3.52 8.30
N ALA A 4 1.15 -4.64 9.03
CA ALA A 4 0.60 -5.92 8.56
C ALA A 4 -0.91 -5.82 8.32
N ARG A 5 -1.65 -5.21 9.27
CA ARG A 5 -3.10 -4.96 9.13
C ARG A 5 -3.44 -4.12 7.91
N PHE A 6 -2.68 -3.05 7.65
CA PHE A 6 -2.91 -2.19 6.49
C PHE A 6 -2.68 -2.93 5.16
N ARG A 7 -1.61 -3.73 5.07
CA ARG A 7 -1.30 -4.51 3.86
C ARG A 7 -2.25 -5.67 3.63
N ALA A 8 -2.61 -6.35 4.70
CA ALA A 8 -3.59 -7.41 4.68
C ALA A 8 -4.96 -6.90 4.22
N PHE A 9 -5.41 -5.76 4.76
CA PHE A 9 -6.63 -5.09 4.33
C PHE A 9 -6.63 -4.78 2.83
N THR A 10 -5.56 -4.14 2.34
CA THR A 10 -5.46 -3.78 0.92
C THR A 10 -5.32 -4.98 -0.02
N ALA A 11 -4.77 -6.11 0.44
CA ALA A 11 -4.66 -7.35 -0.31
C ALA A 11 -5.86 -8.30 -0.10
N GLY A 12 -6.79 -7.99 0.80
CA GLY A 12 -7.90 -8.87 1.17
C GLY A 12 -7.43 -10.23 1.72
N ILE A 13 -6.47 -10.23 2.62
CA ILE A 13 -5.96 -11.41 3.35
C ILE A 13 -5.90 -11.12 4.84
N ASP A 14 -5.58 -12.13 5.65
CA ASP A 14 -5.40 -11.94 7.10
C ASP A 14 -4.06 -11.24 7.43
N ALA A 15 -4.06 -10.47 8.53
CA ALA A 15 -2.91 -9.69 8.98
C ALA A 15 -1.80 -10.55 9.58
N GLU A 16 -2.13 -11.66 10.20
CA GLU A 16 -1.17 -12.62 10.72
C GLU A 16 -0.55 -13.42 9.57
N ASP A 17 -1.35 -13.80 8.56
CA ASP A 17 -0.87 -14.53 7.38
C ASP A 17 0.21 -13.74 6.62
N ILE A 18 -0.04 -12.45 6.34
CA ILE A 18 0.95 -11.64 5.62
C ILE A 18 2.24 -11.45 6.42
N LEU A 19 2.13 -11.37 7.76
CA LEU A 19 3.27 -11.22 8.65
C LEU A 19 4.09 -12.50 8.71
N GLN A 20 3.43 -13.66 8.89
CA GLN A 20 4.09 -14.96 8.93
C GLN A 20 4.81 -15.26 7.61
N GLU A 21 4.15 -15.02 6.48
CA GLU A 21 4.76 -15.21 5.16
C GLU A 21 5.96 -14.26 4.95
N ALA A 22 5.89 -13.03 5.44
CA ALA A 22 7.01 -12.09 5.35
C ALA A 22 8.21 -12.54 6.20
N ILE A 23 7.96 -13.08 7.41
CA ILE A 23 9.01 -13.67 8.25
C ILE A 23 9.62 -14.88 7.55
N LEU A 24 8.79 -15.80 7.04
CA LEU A 24 9.25 -16.99 6.33
C LEU A 24 10.15 -16.63 5.13
N ARG A 25 9.73 -15.69 4.28
CA ARG A 25 10.53 -15.24 3.12
C ARG A 25 11.83 -14.57 3.54
N THR A 26 11.82 -13.80 4.62
CA THR A 26 13.01 -13.17 5.18
C THR A 26 14.03 -14.20 5.66
N LEU A 27 13.58 -15.33 6.20
CA LEU A 27 14.47 -16.39 6.67
C LEU A 27 14.97 -17.34 5.56
N THR A 28 14.27 -17.40 4.43
CA THR A 28 14.51 -18.43 3.39
C THR A 28 15.05 -17.89 2.07
N SER A 29 14.58 -16.73 1.62
CA SER A 29 14.72 -16.32 0.21
C SER A 29 15.08 -14.84 0.02
N ARG A 30 15.14 -14.06 1.10
CA ARG A 30 15.39 -12.62 1.04
C ARG A 30 16.48 -12.23 2.05
N SER A 31 17.57 -11.64 1.57
CA SER A 31 18.63 -11.13 2.44
C SER A 31 18.33 -9.70 2.89
N CYS A 32 18.38 -9.46 4.20
CA CYS A 32 18.27 -8.11 4.75
C CYS A 32 19.61 -7.36 4.56
N PRO A 33 19.63 -6.21 3.86
CA PRO A 33 20.83 -5.39 3.74
C PRO A 33 21.37 -4.97 5.12
N ALA A 34 22.70 -4.98 5.26
CA ALA A 34 23.35 -4.50 6.47
C ALA A 34 23.01 -3.01 6.69
N GLY A 35 22.65 -2.65 7.92
CA GLY A 35 22.28 -1.29 8.31
C GLY A 35 20.82 -0.91 8.09
N LEU A 36 20.02 -1.74 7.40
CA LEU A 36 18.56 -1.56 7.34
C LEU A 36 17.92 -2.14 8.59
N LYS A 37 17.00 -1.40 9.23
CA LYS A 37 16.23 -1.94 10.36
C LYS A 37 15.35 -3.09 9.86
N MET A 38 15.38 -4.21 10.58
CA MET A 38 14.59 -5.41 10.26
C MET A 38 13.10 -5.09 10.07
N GLU A 39 12.57 -4.15 10.86
CA GLU A 39 11.18 -3.70 10.75
C GLU A 39 10.87 -3.13 9.37
N TYR A 40 11.74 -2.27 8.82
CA TYR A 40 11.57 -1.68 7.49
C TYR A 40 11.72 -2.73 6.38
N PHE A 41 12.62 -3.70 6.60
CA PHE A 41 12.77 -4.82 5.68
C PHE A 41 11.50 -5.67 5.61
N LEU A 42 10.95 -6.08 6.77
CA LEU A 42 9.69 -6.82 6.84
C LEU A 42 8.52 -6.04 6.24
N MET A 43 8.46 -4.72 6.46
CA MET A 43 7.48 -3.85 5.81
C MET A 43 7.56 -3.90 4.28
N ALA A 44 8.78 -3.89 3.71
CA ALA A 44 8.98 -4.02 2.28
C ALA A 44 8.59 -5.41 1.74
N VAL A 45 8.89 -6.48 2.48
CA VAL A 45 8.49 -7.85 2.10
C VAL A 45 6.97 -8.00 2.12
N MET A 46 6.29 -7.52 3.17
CA MET A 46 4.82 -7.51 3.24
C MET A 46 4.20 -6.71 2.08
N ARG A 47 4.76 -5.55 1.72
CA ARG A 47 4.32 -4.79 0.54
C ARG A 47 4.42 -5.64 -0.72
N SER A 48 5.56 -6.28 -0.94
CA SER A 48 5.78 -7.12 -2.13
C SER A 48 4.77 -8.26 -2.23
N ILE A 49 4.45 -8.92 -1.11
CA ILE A 49 3.43 -9.98 -1.04
C ILE A 49 2.05 -9.41 -1.40
N ALA A 50 1.64 -8.32 -0.73
CA ALA A 50 0.35 -7.67 -0.97
C ALA A 50 0.19 -7.24 -2.44
N SER A 51 1.19 -6.59 -3.01
CA SER A 51 1.18 -6.18 -4.43
C SER A 51 1.05 -7.37 -5.37
N ALA A 52 1.73 -8.49 -5.10
CA ALA A 52 1.63 -9.69 -5.93
C ALA A 52 0.22 -10.30 -5.88
N ILE A 53 -0.41 -10.32 -4.69
CA ILE A 53 -1.78 -10.80 -4.51
C ILE A 53 -2.77 -9.91 -5.26
N ILE A 54 -2.68 -8.59 -5.10
CA ILE A 54 -3.54 -7.62 -5.81
C ILE A 54 -3.37 -7.76 -7.32
N ALA A 55 -2.14 -7.84 -7.81
CA ALA A 55 -1.86 -8.00 -9.24
C ALA A 55 -2.35 -9.35 -9.80
N ARG A 56 -2.33 -10.42 -8.99
CA ARG A 56 -2.94 -11.69 -9.36
C ARG A 56 -4.46 -11.57 -9.42
N ARG A 57 -5.09 -11.00 -8.39
CA ARG A 57 -6.55 -10.78 -8.36
C ARG A 57 -7.03 -9.98 -9.57
N LYS A 58 -6.38 -8.86 -9.89
CA LYS A 58 -6.71 -8.05 -11.08
C LYS A 58 -6.61 -8.85 -12.39
N ARG A 59 -5.61 -9.72 -12.53
CA ARG A 59 -5.47 -10.59 -13.71
C ARG A 59 -6.55 -11.66 -13.76
N ASP A 60 -6.90 -12.23 -12.61
CA ASP A 60 -7.92 -13.27 -12.53
C ASP A 60 -9.32 -12.66 -12.78
N GLU A 61 -9.64 -11.49 -12.21
CA GLU A 61 -10.87 -10.72 -12.52
C GLU A 61 -10.98 -10.38 -14.01
N ALA A 62 -9.89 -9.90 -14.63
CA ALA A 62 -9.88 -9.61 -16.06
C ALA A 62 -10.11 -10.86 -16.94
N ARG A 63 -9.69 -12.05 -16.48
CA ARG A 63 -9.96 -13.33 -17.14
C ARG A 63 -11.41 -13.77 -16.94
N TYR A 64 -11.94 -13.68 -15.72
CA TYR A 64 -13.32 -14.04 -15.42
C TYR A 64 -14.34 -13.18 -16.17
N CYS A 65 -14.13 -11.85 -16.23
CA CYS A 65 -14.99 -10.94 -17.01
C CYS A 65 -14.93 -11.20 -18.53
N SER A 66 -13.89 -11.89 -19.02
CA SER A 66 -13.75 -12.26 -20.43
C SER A 66 -14.42 -13.59 -20.77
N GLU A 67 -14.67 -14.47 -19.79
CA GLU A 67 -15.09 -15.86 -20.04
C GLU A 67 -16.51 -16.18 -19.55
N LEU A 68 -17.05 -15.46 -18.55
CA LEU A 68 -18.37 -15.79 -18.00
C LEU A 68 -19.16 -14.53 -17.59
N ASP A 69 -20.32 -14.37 -18.21
CA ASP A 69 -21.39 -13.44 -17.84
C ASP A 69 -22.12 -13.97 -16.57
N LEU A 70 -21.39 -14.15 -15.46
CA LEU A 70 -21.93 -14.75 -14.23
C LEU A 70 -21.78 -13.85 -13.01
N VAL A 71 -22.95 -13.45 -12.51
CA VAL A 71 -23.17 -12.78 -11.23
C VAL A 71 -22.69 -13.66 -10.08
N VAL A 72 -21.59 -13.28 -9.46
CA VAL A 72 -21.09 -13.90 -8.22
C VAL A 72 -21.95 -13.38 -7.06
N SER A 73 -22.66 -14.28 -6.37
CA SER A 73 -23.42 -13.93 -5.17
C SER A 73 -22.49 -13.90 -3.94
N PRO A 74 -22.48 -12.83 -3.13
CA PRO A 74 -21.46 -12.64 -2.11
C PRO A 74 -21.82 -13.28 -0.76
N VAL A 75 -20.76 -13.47 0.04
CA VAL A 75 -20.75 -13.50 1.52
C VAL A 75 -21.70 -12.41 2.06
N ALA A 76 -22.29 -12.61 3.25
CA ALA A 76 -23.33 -11.75 3.84
C ALA A 76 -23.17 -10.25 3.45
N PRO A 77 -24.16 -9.66 2.75
CA PRO A 77 -23.88 -8.70 1.67
C PRO A 77 -23.52 -7.28 2.12
N ASP A 78 -23.75 -6.96 3.39
CA ASP A 78 -23.70 -5.63 3.95
C ASP A 78 -22.29 -5.27 4.44
N GLU A 79 -21.74 -6.02 5.41
CA GLU A 79 -20.43 -5.66 5.99
C GLU A 79 -19.26 -5.84 5.02
N ALA A 80 -19.28 -6.91 4.20
CA ALA A 80 -18.22 -7.17 3.22
C ALA A 80 -18.23 -6.13 2.09
N CYS A 81 -19.42 -5.66 1.68
CA CYS A 81 -19.56 -4.63 0.65
C CYS A 81 -19.13 -3.27 1.20
N GLU A 82 -19.53 -2.91 2.42
CA GLU A 82 -19.08 -1.68 3.07
C GLU A 82 -17.56 -1.64 3.26
N ILE A 83 -16.94 -2.77 3.61
CA ILE A 83 -15.49 -2.88 3.73
C ILE A 83 -14.80 -2.68 2.36
N ALA A 84 -15.33 -3.30 1.31
CA ALA A 84 -14.79 -3.18 -0.04
C ALA A 84 -14.91 -1.75 -0.59
N GLU A 85 -16.09 -1.15 -0.49
CA GLU A 85 -16.35 0.23 -0.91
C GLU A 85 -15.47 1.23 -0.17
N ARG A 86 -15.32 1.05 1.15
CA ARG A 86 -14.42 1.87 1.95
C ARG A 86 -12.97 1.69 1.50
N SER A 87 -12.54 0.46 1.24
CA SER A 87 -11.20 0.18 0.72
C SER A 87 -10.95 0.87 -0.62
N ASP A 88 -11.91 0.82 -1.53
CA ASP A 88 -11.78 1.43 -2.86
C ASP A 88 -11.77 2.96 -2.79
N ALA A 89 -12.59 3.55 -1.93
CA ALA A 89 -12.57 4.98 -1.66
C ALA A 89 -11.19 5.43 -1.11
N TRP A 90 -10.60 4.66 -0.19
CA TRP A 90 -9.24 4.93 0.30
C TRP A 90 -8.16 4.76 -0.77
N ARG A 91 -8.29 3.78 -1.68
CA ARG A 91 -7.37 3.61 -2.82
C ARG A 91 -7.44 4.81 -3.75
N GLN A 92 -8.64 5.24 -4.12
CA GLN A 92 -8.84 6.40 -4.98
C GLN A 92 -8.27 7.68 -4.34
N ALA A 93 -8.52 7.88 -3.05
CA ALA A 93 -7.97 9.03 -2.33
C ALA A 93 -6.44 9.01 -2.29
N PHE A 94 -5.81 7.83 -2.23
CA PHE A 94 -4.35 7.70 -2.32
C PHE A 94 -3.83 8.06 -3.72
N ASP A 95 -4.50 7.55 -4.77
CA ASP A 95 -4.18 7.87 -6.16
C ASP A 95 -4.27 9.38 -6.42
N ASP A 96 -5.30 10.04 -5.89
CA ASP A 96 -5.47 11.51 -5.98
C ASP A 96 -4.35 12.29 -5.28
N VAL A 97 -3.80 11.76 -4.18
CA VAL A 97 -2.67 12.38 -3.48
C VAL A 97 -1.42 12.36 -4.35
N VAL A 98 -1.14 11.24 -5.00
CA VAL A 98 0.07 11.06 -5.83
C VAL A 98 -0.09 11.57 -7.26
N ALA A 99 -1.33 11.79 -7.72
CA ALA A 99 -1.66 12.16 -9.09
C ALA A 99 -0.79 13.31 -9.64
N GLY A 100 -0.22 13.06 -10.82
CA GLY A 100 0.54 14.04 -11.60
C GLY A 100 1.89 14.45 -10.99
N SER A 101 2.46 13.71 -10.04
CA SER A 101 3.77 14.03 -9.47
C SER A 101 4.57 12.79 -9.06
N SER A 102 5.52 12.40 -9.91
CA SER A 102 6.47 11.31 -9.62
C SER A 102 7.39 11.61 -8.42
N GLU A 103 7.57 12.88 -8.06
CA GLU A 103 8.30 13.31 -6.86
C GLU A 103 7.47 13.01 -5.60
N ILE A 104 6.17 13.30 -5.61
CA ILE A 104 5.27 12.96 -4.49
C ILE A 104 5.15 11.46 -4.33
N GLU A 105 4.97 10.73 -5.43
CA GLU A 105 4.89 9.26 -5.45
C GLU A 105 6.13 8.64 -4.77
N ARG A 106 7.34 9.03 -5.17
CA ARG A 106 8.60 8.57 -4.54
C ARG A 106 8.69 8.90 -3.05
N VAL A 107 8.25 10.09 -2.64
CA VAL A 107 8.27 10.46 -1.20
C VAL A 107 7.28 9.62 -0.41
N VAL A 108 6.09 9.36 -0.95
CA VAL A 108 5.08 8.51 -0.31
C VAL A 108 5.59 7.06 -0.22
N ASP A 109 6.18 6.53 -1.29
CA ASP A 109 6.80 5.19 -1.31
C ASP A 109 7.95 5.05 -0.30
N GLY A 110 8.76 6.10 -0.15
CA GLY A 110 9.84 6.11 0.83
C GLY A 110 9.31 6.14 2.27
N ILE A 111 8.26 6.92 2.53
CA ILE A 111 7.57 6.94 3.84
C ILE A 111 6.98 5.57 4.15
N ASP A 112 6.39 4.93 3.15
CA ASP A 112 5.81 3.60 3.25
C ASP A 112 6.87 2.49 3.46
N GLN A 113 8.11 2.74 3.03
CA GLN A 113 9.30 1.95 3.40
C GLN A 113 9.83 2.24 4.81
N GLY A 114 9.24 3.20 5.52
CA GLY A 114 9.71 3.66 6.83
C GLY A 114 10.92 4.59 6.78
N LEU A 115 11.30 5.09 5.59
CA LEU A 115 12.43 6.00 5.44
C LEU A 115 12.10 7.39 6.00
N CYS A 116 13.11 8.05 6.57
CA CYS A 116 12.99 9.40 7.11
C CYS A 116 14.26 10.22 6.91
N GLY A 117 14.16 11.54 7.09
CA GLY A 117 15.31 12.45 7.03
C GLY A 117 16.10 12.34 5.72
N LYS A 118 17.42 12.16 5.84
CA LYS A 118 18.34 12.04 4.70
C LYS A 118 18.06 10.82 3.83
N ALA A 119 17.79 9.66 4.44
CA ALA A 119 17.50 8.43 3.70
C ALA A 119 16.26 8.57 2.81
N LEU A 120 15.24 9.31 3.27
CA LEU A 120 14.06 9.60 2.44
C LEU A 120 14.37 10.60 1.31
N ALA A 121 15.21 11.61 1.59
CA ALA A 121 15.61 12.60 0.58
C ALA A 121 16.43 11.93 -0.54
N GLU A 122 17.39 11.10 -0.16
CA GLU A 122 18.20 10.28 -1.08
C GLU A 122 17.32 9.33 -1.90
N PHE A 123 16.43 8.57 -1.25
CA PHE A 123 15.50 7.67 -1.94
C PHE A 123 14.61 8.41 -2.95
N ALA A 124 14.09 9.57 -2.56
CA ALA A 124 13.22 10.37 -3.42
C ALA A 124 13.99 11.21 -4.46
N ASN A 125 15.33 11.14 -4.50
CA ASN A 125 16.20 11.95 -5.34
C ASN A 125 15.87 13.46 -5.23
N THR A 126 15.85 13.96 -3.99
CA THR A 126 15.52 15.34 -3.65
C THR A 126 16.38 15.83 -2.49
N ASP A 127 16.42 17.14 -2.23
CA ASP A 127 17.11 17.69 -1.06
C ASP A 127 16.17 17.83 0.16
N LEU A 128 16.74 18.12 1.34
CA LEU A 128 15.95 18.21 2.58
C LEU A 128 14.95 19.39 2.59
N ALA A 129 15.28 20.51 1.94
CA ALA A 129 14.40 21.68 1.89
C ALA A 129 13.20 21.42 0.94
N ARG A 130 13.48 20.77 -0.19
CA ARG A 130 12.49 20.31 -1.15
C ARG A 130 11.61 19.22 -0.55
N LEU A 131 12.19 18.25 0.17
CA LEU A 131 11.44 17.22 0.90
C LEU A 131 10.42 17.83 1.88
N ALA A 132 10.80 18.87 2.63
CA ALA A 132 9.88 19.56 3.52
C ALA A 132 8.69 20.20 2.76
N SER A 133 8.96 20.77 1.60
CA SER A 133 7.95 21.37 0.71
C SER A 133 7.02 20.32 0.09
N VAL A 134 7.58 19.19 -0.35
CA VAL A 134 6.82 18.04 -0.87
C VAL A 134 5.92 17.47 0.23
N ARG A 135 6.42 17.29 1.46
CA ARG A 135 5.63 16.85 2.61
C ARG A 135 4.45 17.78 2.92
N LYS A 136 4.63 19.10 2.85
CA LYS A 136 3.53 20.06 2.99
C LYS A 136 2.48 19.88 1.88
N THR A 137 2.93 19.65 0.66
CA THR A 137 2.04 19.41 -0.49
C THR A 137 1.24 18.11 -0.33
N ILE A 138 1.90 17.02 0.07
CA ILE A 138 1.27 15.74 0.39
C ILE A 138 0.19 15.93 1.46
N LYS A 139 0.53 16.59 2.58
CA LYS A 139 -0.43 16.85 3.66
C LYS A 139 -1.67 17.60 3.16
N ARG A 140 -1.48 18.63 2.33
CA ARG A 140 -2.59 19.40 1.74
C ARG A 140 -3.43 18.58 0.77
N ARG A 141 -2.82 17.72 -0.05
CA ARG A 141 -3.56 16.83 -0.96
C ARG A 141 -4.34 15.78 -0.17
N ALA A 142 -3.71 15.15 0.82
CA ALA A 142 -4.34 14.16 1.68
C ALA A 142 -5.53 14.74 2.44
N ALA A 143 -5.42 15.95 2.98
CA ALA A 143 -6.53 16.63 3.64
C ALA A 143 -7.74 16.83 2.70
N ARG A 144 -7.50 17.12 1.42
CA ARG A 144 -8.58 17.26 0.42
C ARG A 144 -9.17 15.91 0.02
N ALA A 145 -8.33 14.93 -0.26
CA ALA A 145 -8.78 13.59 -0.65
C ALA A 145 -9.59 12.91 0.48
N CYS A 146 -9.15 13.08 1.74
CA CYS A 146 -9.84 12.50 2.89
C CYS A 146 -11.10 13.27 3.32
N ALA A 147 -11.29 14.52 2.88
CA ALA A 147 -12.49 15.30 3.23
C ALA A 147 -13.78 14.68 2.68
N TYR A 148 -13.67 13.90 1.60
CA TYR A 148 -14.76 13.18 0.96
C TYR A 148 -15.00 11.78 1.55
N LEU A 149 -14.05 11.26 2.35
CA LEU A 149 -14.10 9.93 2.94
C LEU A 149 -14.83 9.91 4.30
N ARG A 150 -15.86 10.74 4.49
CA ARG A 150 -16.57 10.85 5.78
C ARG A 150 -16.96 9.47 6.31
N VAL A 151 -16.29 9.08 7.40
CA VAL A 151 -16.67 8.03 8.34
C VAL A 151 -17.73 8.61 9.27
#